data_AF-A0A4Y9SR55-F1
#
_entry.id   AF-A0A4Y9SR55-F1
#
_cell.length_a   1.000
_cell.length_b   1.000
_cell.length_c   1.000
_cell.angle_alpha   90.00
_cell.angle_beta   90.00
_cell.angle_gamma   90.00
#
_symmetry.space_group_name_H-M   'P 1'
#
loop_
_entity.id
_entity.type
_entity.pdbx_description
1 polymer ?
#
loop_
_entity_poly.entity_id
_entity_poly.type
_entity_poly.pdbx_seq_one_letter_code
_entity_poly.pdbx_strand_id
1 'polypeptide(L)'
;MAACRHIRQTLTAVILLGFCLGAEWAESAPLPKEVQRFIDRREACDHFRGEDWDGDKQRKKEILRELDRYCTGTDKALARLRTKYAHDPAVITRLKDFEDVIEAPPEPKPARHKK
;
A
#
# COMPACT_ATOMS: atom_id res chain seq x y z
N MET A 1 10.90 -55.88 -47.60
CA MET A 1 10.78 -54.87 -48.67
C MET A 1 9.50 -54.08 -48.41
N ALA A 2 9.62 -52.79 -48.10
CA ALA A 2 8.48 -51.89 -47.94
C ALA A 2 8.04 -51.38 -49.32
N ALA A 3 6.75 -51.53 -49.62
CA ALA A 3 6.03 -50.83 -50.69
C ALA A 3 4.60 -50.63 -50.16
N CYS A 4 4.18 -49.42 -49.82
CA CYS A 4 3.71 -48.36 -50.72
C CYS A 4 2.29 -48.64 -51.27
N ARG A 5 1.35 -47.77 -50.83
CA ARG A 5 0.01 -47.47 -51.39
C ARG A 5 -1.09 -48.53 -51.14
N HIS A 6 -2.31 -48.20 -50.75
CA HIS A 6 -3.01 -46.91 -50.78
C HIS A 6 -4.40 -47.05 -50.11
N ILE A 7 -4.96 -45.91 -49.69
CA ILE A 7 -6.41 -45.59 -49.70
C ILE A 7 -7.29 -46.25 -48.61
N ARG A 8 -7.51 -45.53 -47.49
CA ARG A 8 -8.83 -44.96 -47.06
C ARG A 8 -8.83 -44.51 -45.59
N GLN A 9 -8.89 -43.18 -45.41
CA GLN A 9 -9.76 -42.45 -44.47
C GLN A 9 -9.85 -42.90 -43.00
N THR A 10 -9.39 -42.02 -42.10
CA THR A 10 -10.11 -41.48 -40.90
C THR A 10 -9.13 -40.50 -40.22
N LEU A 11 -9.20 -39.19 -40.50
CA LEU A 11 -9.82 -38.18 -39.62
C LEU A 11 -9.66 -38.49 -38.12
N THR A 12 -8.66 -37.88 -37.47
CA THR A 12 -8.85 -37.05 -36.25
C THR A 12 -7.51 -36.42 -35.81
N ALA A 13 -7.62 -35.12 -35.50
CA ALA A 13 -6.64 -34.12 -35.06
C ALA A 13 -5.49 -34.64 -34.16
N VAL A 14 -4.20 -34.37 -34.37
CA VAL A 14 -3.47 -33.09 -34.53
C VAL A 14 -3.72 -32.12 -33.36
N ILE A 15 -2.76 -32.13 -32.42
CA ILE A 15 -2.31 -30.98 -31.61
C ILE A 15 -3.26 -30.55 -30.47
N LEU A 16 -3.10 -31.19 -29.31
CA LEU A 16 -3.35 -30.55 -28.01
C LEU A 16 -2.02 -29.93 -27.53
N LEU A 17 -1.70 -28.77 -28.11
CA LEU A 17 -0.61 -27.89 -27.72
C LEU A 17 -1.26 -26.51 -27.46
N GLY A 18 -1.07 -25.96 -26.26
CA GLY A 18 -1.36 -24.55 -26.00
C GLY A 18 -2.67 -24.26 -25.26
N PHE A 19 -2.68 -24.50 -23.95
CA PHE A 19 -3.49 -23.70 -23.04
C PHE A 19 -2.56 -23.13 -21.96
N CYS A 20 -1.61 -22.28 -22.39
CA CYS A 20 -1.08 -21.24 -21.51
C CYS A 20 -2.21 -20.23 -21.32
N LEU A 21 -3.06 -20.43 -20.30
CA LEU A 21 -3.76 -19.29 -19.72
C LEU A 21 -2.67 -18.36 -19.20
N GLY A 22 -2.43 -17.28 -19.94
CA GLY A 22 -1.62 -16.18 -19.45
C GLY A 22 -2.27 -15.68 -18.17
N ALA A 23 -1.68 -16.00 -17.03
CA ALA A 23 -1.74 -15.07 -15.92
C ALA A 23 -0.97 -13.84 -16.42
N GLU A 24 -1.71 -12.82 -16.83
CA GLU A 24 -1.16 -11.50 -17.02
C GLU A 24 -0.69 -11.05 -15.65
N TRP A 25 0.58 -11.31 -15.34
CA TRP A 25 1.29 -10.64 -14.26
C TRP A 25 1.32 -9.16 -14.67
N ALA A 26 0.22 -8.46 -14.39
CA ALA A 26 0.15 -7.02 -14.42
C ALA A 26 1.01 -6.56 -13.25
N GLU A 27 2.32 -6.47 -13.48
CA GLU A 27 3.25 -5.77 -12.60
C GLU A 27 2.73 -4.34 -12.52
N SER A 28 2.01 -4.02 -11.44
CA SER A 28 1.53 -2.66 -11.21
C SER A 28 2.75 -1.75 -11.21
N ALA A 29 2.74 -0.73 -12.08
CA ALA A 29 3.83 0.23 -12.12
C ALA A 29 4.14 0.74 -10.70
N PRO A 30 5.42 0.85 -10.32
CA PRO A 30 5.79 1.21 -8.96
C PRO A 30 5.20 2.57 -8.59
N LEU A 31 4.69 2.67 -7.36
CA LEU A 31 4.08 3.90 -6.87
C LEU A 31 5.10 5.06 -6.90
N PRO A 32 4.63 6.31 -7.07
CA PRO A 32 5.49 7.47 -6.91
C PRO A 32 6.21 7.45 -5.57
N LYS A 33 7.51 7.77 -5.55
CA LYS A 33 8.36 7.69 -4.34
C LYS A 33 7.78 8.45 -3.15
N GLU A 34 7.06 9.54 -3.36
CA GLU A 34 6.42 10.28 -2.25
C GLU A 34 5.21 9.59 -1.66
N VAL A 35 4.47 8.82 -2.46
CA VAL A 35 3.35 7.98 -2.02
C VAL A 35 3.91 6.84 -1.20
N GLN A 36 4.96 6.15 -1.68
CA GLN A 36 5.61 5.08 -0.92
C GLN A 36 6.13 5.58 0.44
N ARG A 37 6.87 6.70 0.46
CA ARG A 37 7.35 7.28 1.73
C ARG A 37 6.21 7.65 2.69
N PHE A 38 5.07 8.09 2.16
CA PHE A 38 3.91 8.37 3.00
C PHE A 38 3.33 7.09 3.58
N ILE A 39 3.16 6.04 2.77
CA ILE A 39 2.69 4.72 3.19
C ILE A 39 3.58 4.18 4.31
N ASP A 40 4.89 4.10 4.07
CA ASP A 40 5.85 3.56 5.05
C ASP A 40 5.78 4.33 6.39
N ARG A 41 5.64 5.67 6.32
CA ARG A 41 5.52 6.52 7.50
C ARG A 41 4.20 6.31 8.23
N ARG A 42 3.09 6.21 7.49
CA ARG A 42 1.75 6.11 8.05
C ARG A 42 1.50 4.72 8.65
N GLU A 43 2.02 3.66 8.02
CA GLU A 43 2.00 2.31 8.58
C GLU A 43 2.81 2.24 9.89
N ALA A 44 3.96 2.90 9.98
CA ALA A 44 4.70 3.00 11.24
C ALA A 44 3.89 3.74 12.33
N CYS A 45 3.21 4.82 11.97
CA CYS A 45 2.29 5.50 12.89
C CYS A 45 1.17 4.56 13.37
N ASP A 46 0.49 3.88 12.44
CA ASP A 46 -0.64 3.00 12.76
C ASP A 46 -0.20 1.79 13.60
N HIS A 47 1.03 1.30 13.39
CA HIS A 47 1.65 0.31 14.27
C HIS A 47 1.68 0.82 15.72
N PHE A 48 2.30 1.98 15.99
CA PHE A 48 2.39 2.51 17.35
C PHE A 48 1.05 2.97 17.94
N ARG A 49 0.06 3.34 17.11
CA ARG A 49 -1.30 3.68 17.57
C ARG A 49 -2.02 2.47 18.16
N GLY A 50 -1.72 1.27 17.67
CA GLY A 50 -2.31 0.01 18.14
C GLY A 50 -1.60 -0.62 19.34
N GLU A 51 -0.47 -0.06 19.79
CA GLU A 51 0.35 -0.62 20.86
C GLU A 51 -0.18 -0.22 22.26
N ASP A 52 -0.23 -1.19 23.18
CA ASP A 52 -0.41 -0.95 24.62
C ASP A 52 0.98 -0.88 25.31
N TRP A 53 1.01 -0.33 26.51
CA TRP A 53 2.20 -0.21 27.36
C TRP A 53 2.12 -1.05 28.64
N ASP A 54 1.01 -1.75 28.91
CA ASP A 54 0.89 -2.77 29.98
C ASP A 54 1.40 -2.33 31.38
N GLY A 55 1.26 -1.04 31.73
CA GLY A 55 1.78 -0.52 32.99
C GLY A 55 3.23 0.01 32.93
N ASP A 56 4.00 -0.30 31.88
CA ASP A 56 5.39 0.13 31.69
C ASP A 56 5.49 1.59 31.23
N LYS A 57 6.03 2.44 32.11
CA LYS A 57 6.23 3.87 31.86
C LYS A 57 7.29 4.16 30.81
N GLN A 58 8.32 3.32 30.67
CA GLN A 58 9.35 3.48 29.67
C GLN A 58 8.79 3.14 28.28
N ARG A 59 8.05 2.04 28.17
CA ARG A 59 7.33 1.67 26.95
C ARG A 59 6.36 2.76 26.53
N LYS A 60 5.57 3.30 27.46
CA LYS A 60 4.67 4.42 27.20
C LYS A 60 5.40 5.63 26.62
N LYS A 61 6.55 6.00 27.18
CA LYS A 61 7.36 7.13 26.68
C LYS A 61 7.90 6.88 25.28
N GLU A 62 8.26 5.65 24.96
CA GLU A 62 8.70 5.26 23.63
C GLU A 62 7.57 5.38 22.61
N ILE A 63 6.42 4.76 22.88
CA ILE A 63 5.24 4.84 22.02
C ILE A 63 4.87 6.30 21.75
N LEU A 64 4.80 7.16 22.77
CA LEU A 64 4.48 8.57 22.59
C LEU A 64 5.49 9.33 21.71
N ARG A 65 6.79 9.01 21.79
CA ARG A 65 7.81 9.62 20.92
C ARG A 65 7.69 9.16 19.48
N GLU A 66 7.42 7.88 19.26
CA GLU A 66 7.29 7.34 17.90
C GLU A 66 5.97 7.78 17.25
N LEU A 67 4.88 7.91 18.03
CA LEU A 67 3.65 8.55 17.59
C LEU A 67 3.89 9.99 17.12
N ASP A 68 4.58 10.83 17.92
CA ASP A 68 4.90 12.19 17.49
C ASP A 68 5.76 12.22 16.22
N ARG A 69 6.76 11.32 16.12
CA ARG A 69 7.62 11.22 14.94
C ARG A 69 6.86 10.82 13.67
N TYR A 70 6.06 9.77 13.75
CA TYR A 70 5.45 9.17 12.56
C TYR A 70 4.09 9.75 12.22
N CYS A 71 3.26 10.10 13.20
CA CYS A 71 1.88 10.53 12.97
C CYS A 71 1.76 12.02 12.63
N THR A 72 2.60 12.89 13.19
CA THR A 72 2.44 14.35 13.06
C THR A 72 2.55 14.84 11.60
N GLY A 73 1.53 15.57 11.15
CA GLY A 73 1.38 16.10 9.79
C GLY A 73 1.02 15.07 8.71
N THR A 74 0.70 13.83 9.08
CA THR A 74 0.28 12.80 8.13
C THR A 74 -1.14 13.02 7.59
N ASP A 75 -2.05 13.63 8.35
CA ASP A 75 -3.41 13.93 7.88
C ASP A 75 -3.38 14.95 6.73
N LYS A 76 -2.62 16.02 6.93
CA LYS A 76 -2.36 17.01 5.87
C LYS A 76 -1.60 16.40 4.69
N ALA A 77 -0.72 15.42 4.94
CA ALA A 77 0.00 14.74 3.87
C ALA A 77 -0.92 13.84 3.04
N LEU A 78 -1.81 13.08 3.67
CA LEU A 78 -2.79 12.24 3.01
C LEU A 78 -3.72 13.08 2.13
N ALA A 79 -4.30 14.15 2.69
CA ALA A 79 -5.16 15.08 1.94
C ALA A 79 -4.44 15.63 0.70
N ARG A 80 -3.19 16.11 0.87
CA ARG A 80 -2.38 16.62 -0.24
C ARG A 80 -2.13 15.56 -1.31
N LEU A 81 -1.80 14.33 -0.92
CA LEU A 81 -1.52 13.25 -1.87
C LEU A 81 -2.78 12.81 -2.64
N ARG A 82 -3.92 12.69 -1.94
CA ARG A 82 -5.21 12.40 -2.58
C ARG A 82 -5.60 13.48 -3.59
N THR A 83 -5.37 14.76 -3.29
CA THR A 83 -5.58 15.84 -4.26
C THR A 83 -4.60 15.76 -5.43
N LYS A 84 -3.30 15.58 -5.16
CA LYS A 84 -2.25 15.55 -6.21
C LYS A 84 -2.44 14.41 -7.21
N TYR A 85 -2.89 13.25 -6.73
CA TYR A 85 -3.03 12.02 -7.52
C TYR A 85 -4.50 11.64 -7.77
N ALA A 86 -5.42 12.61 -7.74
CA ALA A 86 -6.87 12.35 -7.84
C ALA A 86 -7.31 11.56 -9.10
N HIS A 87 -6.52 11.64 -10.18
CA HIS A 87 -6.77 10.93 -11.44
C HIS A 87 -5.91 9.69 -11.65
N ASP A 88 -5.14 9.28 -10.64
CA ASP A 88 -4.33 8.06 -10.67
C ASP A 88 -5.02 6.97 -9.82
N PRO A 89 -5.74 6.01 -10.45
CA PRO A 89 -6.49 5.00 -9.73
C PRO A 89 -5.58 4.05 -8.92
N ALA A 90 -4.35 3.84 -9.35
CA ALA A 90 -3.40 2.99 -8.62
C ALA A 90 -3.01 3.65 -7.29
N VAL A 91 -2.69 4.95 -7.32
CA VAL A 91 -2.36 5.70 -6.09
C VAL A 91 -3.57 5.83 -5.18
N ILE A 92 -4.74 6.22 -5.70
CA ILE A 92 -5.95 6.40 -4.88
C ILE A 92 -6.37 5.09 -4.23
N THR A 93 -6.27 3.97 -4.94
CA THR A 93 -6.57 2.65 -4.37
C THR A 93 -5.67 2.32 -3.20
N ARG A 94 -4.39 2.71 -3.24
CA ARG A 94 -3.47 2.48 -2.11
C ARG A 94 -3.65 3.47 -0.96
N LEU A 95 -4.10 4.69 -1.24
CA LEU A 95 -4.32 5.71 -0.20
C LEU A 95 -5.70 5.61 0.47
N LYS A 96 -6.66 4.86 -0.08
CA LYS A 96 -8.05 4.82 0.42
C LYS A 96 -8.18 4.22 1.83
N ASP A 97 -7.26 3.32 2.20
CA ASP A 97 -7.34 2.57 3.45
C ASP A 97 -6.90 3.39 4.68
N PHE A 98 -6.22 4.53 4.46
CA PHE A 98 -5.83 5.42 5.55
C PHE A 98 -6.97 6.36 5.96
N GLU A 99 -7.17 6.47 7.27
CA GLU A 99 -8.11 7.41 7.91
C GLU A 99 -7.74 8.87 7.62
N ASP A 100 -8.73 9.75 7.45
CA ASP A 100 -8.48 11.18 7.15
C ASP A 100 -7.95 11.97 8.35
N VAL A 101 -8.34 11.58 9.56
CA VAL A 101 -8.02 12.30 10.79
C VAL A 101 -7.59 11.32 11.87
N ILE A 102 -6.31 11.35 12.23
CA ILE A 102 -5.74 10.54 13.32
C ILE A 102 -4.92 11.37 14.30
N GLU A 103 -4.54 12.58 13.91
CA GLU A 103 -3.81 13.50 14.75
C GLU A 103 -4.78 14.15 15.74
N ALA A 104 -4.39 14.19 17.01
CA ALA A 104 -5.12 15.01 17.98
C ALA A 104 -5.09 16.48 17.51
N PRO A 105 -6.16 17.26 17.75
CA PRO A 105 -6.13 18.69 17.48
C PRO A 105 -4.90 19.29 18.18
N PRO A 106 -4.13 20.17 17.51
CA PRO A 106 -2.90 20.70 18.08
C PRO A 106 -3.23 21.36 19.42
N GLU A 107 -2.57 20.91 20.50
CA GLU A 107 -2.74 21.56 21.80
C GLU A 107 -2.40 23.06 21.65
N PRO A 108 -3.23 23.95 22.20
CA PRO A 108 -2.93 25.37 22.15
C PRO A 108 -1.59 25.61 22.84
N LYS A 109 -0.63 26.22 22.11
CA LYS A 109 0.68 26.55 22.65
C LYS A 109 0.49 27.31 23.98
N PRO A 110 1.12 26.88 25.08
CA PRO A 110 0.99 27.59 26.34
C PRO A 110 1.43 29.04 26.13
N ALA A 111 0.58 29.99 26.57
CA ALA A 111 0.86 31.40 26.44
C ALA A 111 2.22 31.70 27.10
N ARG A 112 3.20 32.18 26.31
CA ARG A 112 4.49 32.62 26.85
C ARG A 112 4.22 33.74 27.85
N HIS A 113 4.24 33.43 29.15
CA HIS A 113 4.24 34.44 30.18
C HIS A 113 5.61 35.11 30.11
N LYS A 114 5.66 36.31 29.52
CA LYS A 114 6.83 37.17 29.62
C LYS A 114 6.95 37.54 31.10
N LYS A 115 7.99 37.05 31.76
CA LYS A 115 8.44 37.60 33.04
C LYS A 115 8.93 39.02 32.84
#